data_AF-A0A653AUA0-F1
#
_entry.id   AF-A0A653AUA0-F1
#
_cell.length_a   1.000
_cell.length_b   1.000
_cell.length_c   1.000
_cell.angle_alpha   90.00
_cell.angle_beta   90.00
_cell.angle_gamma   90.00
#
_symmetry.space_group_name_H-M   'P 1'
#
loop_
_entity.id
_entity.type
_entity.pdbx_description
1 polymer ?
#
loop_
_entity_poly.entity_id
_entity_poly.type
_entity_poly.pdbx_seq_one_letter_code
_entity_poly.pdbx_strand_id
1 'polypeptide(L)'
;MTSEIRILPKKHIDKIYSLTPVILKNNEGYWKNVISLKDFERRLKENLIKKYNSTQKEKIDEDFEFYTTLEFKNKRPIPNEYKGIKLLGDKISLNICENKMAQDLAYMCLGTGLLEMNARGYGFCNYRWL
;
A
#
# COMPACT_ATOMS: atom_id res chain seq x y z
N MET A 1 -6.96 -27.32 10.57
CA MET A 1 -6.37 -25.96 10.66
C MET A 1 -7.09 -25.24 11.76
N THR A 2 -6.44 -25.04 12.90
CA THR A 2 -6.97 -24.22 13.99
C THR A 2 -6.48 -22.80 13.72
N SER A 3 -7.39 -21.89 13.36
CA SER A 3 -7.05 -20.49 13.13
C SER A 3 -7.21 -19.72 14.44
N GLU A 4 -6.16 -19.03 14.87
CA GLU A 4 -6.23 -18.13 16.02
C GLU A 4 -6.60 -16.72 15.57
N ILE A 5 -7.62 -16.13 16.19
CA ILE A 5 -8.01 -14.74 15.96
C ILE A 5 -7.17 -13.86 16.88
N ARG A 6 -6.34 -13.00 16.28
CA ARG A 6 -5.58 -11.98 17.01
C ARG A 6 -6.16 -10.61 16.74
N ILE A 7 -6.74 -9.98 17.77
CA ILE A 7 -7.16 -8.58 17.71
C ILE A 7 -5.91 -7.70 17.90
N LEU A 8 -5.67 -6.81 16.94
CA LEU A 8 -4.55 -5.88 17.01
C LEU A 8 -4.94 -4.66 17.87
N PRO A 9 -4.17 -4.31 18.93
CA PRO A 9 -4.41 -3.08 19.65
C PRO A 9 -4.11 -1.88 18.73
N LYS A 10 -4.94 -0.83 18.81
CA LYS A 10 -4.71 0.41 18.08
C LYS A 10 -3.63 1.23 18.81
N LYS A 11 -2.43 1.29 18.23
CA LYS A 11 -1.25 2.03 18.67
C LYS A 11 -0.70 2.85 17.51
N HIS A 12 0.23 3.75 17.77
CA HIS A 12 0.84 4.54 16.71
C HIS A 12 1.66 3.65 15.77
N ILE A 13 1.36 3.68 14.47
CA ILE A 13 2.14 2.99 13.44
C ILE A 13 3.25 3.93 12.98
N ASP A 14 4.49 3.55 13.26
CA ASP A 14 5.69 4.22 12.77
C ASP A 14 5.96 3.86 11.30
N LYS A 15 5.78 2.58 10.95
CA LYS A 15 6.13 2.09 9.61
C LYS A 15 5.16 1.03 9.12
N ILE A 16 4.86 1.06 7.82
CA ILE A 16 4.28 -0.08 7.09
C ILE A 16 5.22 -0.55 6.00
N TYR A 17 5.28 -1.85 5.76
CA TYR A 17 6.14 -2.43 4.73
C TYR A 17 5.45 -3.61 4.05
N SER A 18 5.60 -3.69 2.74
CA SER A 18 4.93 -4.70 1.92
C SER A 18 5.53 -6.09 2.16
N LEU A 19 4.67 -7.05 2.48
CA LEU A 19 5.00 -8.48 2.51
C LEU A 19 4.97 -9.08 1.10
N THR A 20 3.94 -8.74 0.32
CA THR A 20 3.79 -9.11 -1.09
C THR A 20 4.03 -7.91 -1.99
N PRO A 21 4.50 -8.09 -3.24
CA PRO A 21 4.82 -6.96 -4.12
C PRO A 21 3.62 -6.05 -4.35
N VAL A 22 3.84 -4.74 -4.32
CA VAL A 22 2.84 -3.75 -4.74
C VAL A 22 2.84 -3.68 -6.27
N ILE A 23 1.63 -3.63 -6.85
CA ILE A 23 1.42 -3.57 -8.28
C ILE A 23 0.70 -2.27 -8.61
N LEU A 24 1.26 -1.49 -9.54
CA LEU A 24 0.63 -0.31 -10.11
C LEU A 24 0.31 -0.63 -11.57
N LYS A 25 -0.97 -0.79 -11.93
CA LYS A 25 -1.35 -1.13 -13.30
C LYS A 25 -1.40 0.12 -14.17
N ASN A 26 -0.89 -0.06 -15.37
CA ASN A 26 -0.97 0.88 -16.48
C ASN A 26 -0.94 0.08 -17.79
N ASN A 27 -1.10 0.77 -18.92
CA ASN A 27 -1.19 0.12 -20.22
C ASN A 27 0.19 -0.30 -20.80
N GLU A 28 1.29 0.14 -20.19
CA GLU A 28 2.67 -0.10 -20.65
C GLU A 28 3.41 -1.14 -19.79
N GLY A 29 2.75 -1.72 -18.78
CA GLY A 29 3.32 -2.77 -17.94
C GLY A 29 4.03 -2.22 -16.71
N TYR A 30 5.33 -2.48 -16.56
CA TYR A 30 6.07 -2.07 -15.36
C TYR A 30 6.16 -0.55 -15.26
N TRP A 31 5.88 -0.01 -14.08
CA TRP A 31 5.70 1.44 -13.93
C TRP A 31 6.99 2.24 -14.08
N LYS A 32 8.17 1.71 -13.72
CA LYS A 32 9.44 2.46 -13.84
C LYS A 32 9.74 2.77 -15.30
N ASN A 33 10.21 3.98 -15.56
CA ASN A 33 10.45 4.58 -16.89
C ASN A 33 9.18 4.94 -17.69
N VAL A 34 7.99 4.54 -17.21
CA VAL A 34 6.69 4.95 -17.79
C VAL A 34 6.04 6.03 -16.93
N ILE A 35 6.12 5.87 -15.61
CA ILE A 35 5.47 6.72 -14.61
C ILE A 35 6.55 7.33 -13.73
N SER A 36 6.45 8.64 -13.48
CA SER A 36 7.34 9.35 -12.57
C SER A 36 7.19 8.84 -11.14
N LEU A 37 8.23 8.95 -10.31
CA LEU A 37 8.12 8.60 -8.89
C LEU A 37 7.00 9.41 -8.20
N LYS A 38 6.89 10.70 -8.53
CA LYS A 38 5.83 11.57 -8.01
C LYS A 38 4.43 11.05 -8.35
N ASP A 39 4.21 10.54 -9.57
CA ASP A 39 2.94 9.96 -9.96
C ASP A 39 2.67 8.60 -9.32
N PHE A 40 3.72 7.80 -9.08
CA PHE A 40 3.62 6.57 -8.30
C PHE A 40 3.12 6.89 -6.88
N GLU A 41 3.75 7.86 -6.23
CA GLU A 41 3.40 8.31 -4.87
C GLU A 41 1.99 8.89 -4.80
N ARG A 42 1.60 9.70 -5.79
CA ARG A 42 0.22 10.20 -5.93
C ARG A 42 -0.77 9.06 -6.07
N ARG A 43 -0.54 8.10 -6.97
CA ARG A 43 -1.43 6.94 -7.17
C ARG A 43 -1.51 6.05 -5.94
N LEU A 44 -0.42 5.90 -5.20
CA LEU A 44 -0.40 5.20 -3.92
C LEU A 44 -1.37 5.86 -2.93
N LYS A 45 -1.28 7.18 -2.75
CA LYS A 45 -2.16 7.94 -1.85
C LYS A 45 -3.62 7.92 -2.33
N GLU A 46 -3.88 8.22 -3.60
CA GLU A 46 -5.23 8.22 -4.19
C GLU A 46 -5.92 6.85 -4.07
N ASN A 47 -5.18 5.76 -4.27
CA ASN A 47 -5.69 4.41 -4.13
C ASN A 47 -6.18 4.14 -2.69
N LEU A 48 -5.40 4.56 -1.69
CA LEU A 48 -5.77 4.40 -0.29
C LEU A 48 -6.95 5.29 0.10
N ILE A 49 -6.97 6.55 -0.35
CA ILE A 49 -8.12 7.46 -0.13
C ILE A 49 -9.40 6.86 -0.72
N LYS A 50 -9.36 6.35 -1.97
CA LYS A 50 -10.52 5.71 -2.60
C LYS A 50 -11.02 4.50 -1.82
N LYS A 51 -10.11 3.65 -1.33
CA LYS A 51 -10.46 2.50 -0.46
C LYS A 51 -11.13 2.99 0.82
N TYR A 52 -10.55 3.98 1.48
CA TYR A 52 -11.08 4.51 2.73
C TYR A 52 -12.47 5.10 2.55
N ASN A 53 -12.65 5.95 1.53
CA ASN A 53 -13.95 6.54 1.23
C ASN A 53 -15.00 5.48 0.91
N SER A 54 -14.61 4.42 0.17
CA SER A 54 -15.51 3.30 -0.11
C SER A 54 -15.87 2.49 1.14
N THR A 55 -14.96 2.33 2.10
CA THR A 55 -15.19 1.56 3.32
C THR A 55 -16.00 2.35 4.35
N GLN A 56 -15.69 3.63 4.53
CA GLN A 56 -16.37 4.51 5.51
C GLN A 56 -17.64 5.17 4.94
N LYS A 57 -17.85 5.13 3.62
CA LYS A 57 -18.93 5.85 2.91
C LYS A 57 -18.90 7.37 3.17
N GLU A 58 -17.71 7.91 3.37
CA GLU A 58 -17.45 9.33 3.62
C GLU A 58 -16.35 9.82 2.65
N LYS A 59 -16.37 11.10 2.30
CA LYS A 59 -15.27 11.72 1.54
C LYS A 59 -14.37 12.48 2.50
N ILE A 60 -13.15 11.99 2.70
CA ILE A 60 -12.17 12.67 3.55
C ILE A 60 -11.56 13.89 2.87
N ASP A 61 -11.04 14.81 3.70
CA ASP A 61 -10.11 15.83 3.25
C ASP A 61 -8.81 15.17 2.77
N GLU A 62 -8.36 15.53 1.58
CA GLU A 62 -7.19 14.95 0.93
C GLU A 62 -5.90 15.76 1.24
N ASP A 63 -6.03 16.92 1.91
CA ASP A 63 -4.92 17.80 2.30
C ASP A 63 -4.22 17.32 3.58
N PHE A 64 -3.47 16.23 3.45
CA PHE A 64 -2.61 15.70 4.52
C PHE A 64 -1.41 14.95 3.95
N GLU A 65 -0.34 14.85 4.71
CA GLU A 65 0.80 14.01 4.37
C GLU A 65 0.56 12.57 4.86
N PHE A 66 0.73 11.58 3.98
CA PHE A 66 0.51 10.18 4.34
C PHE A 66 1.75 9.52 4.96
N TYR A 67 2.93 9.81 4.41
CA TYR A 67 4.20 9.23 4.85
C TYR A 67 5.31 10.27 4.71
N THR A 68 6.38 10.12 5.49
CA THR A 68 7.57 10.98 5.45
C THR A 68 8.69 10.39 4.59
N THR A 69 8.73 9.07 4.42
CA THR A 69 9.74 8.39 3.60
C THR A 69 9.15 7.18 2.89
N LEU A 70 9.47 7.03 1.60
CA LEU A 70 9.22 5.83 0.79
C LEU A 70 10.56 5.20 0.40
N GLU A 71 10.72 3.90 0.69
CA GLU A 71 11.91 3.12 0.32
C GLU A 71 11.51 1.90 -0.53
N PHE A 72 12.20 1.68 -1.65
CA PHE A 72 12.09 0.44 -2.43
C PHE A 72 13.06 -0.61 -1.87
N LYS A 73 12.54 -1.78 -1.47
CA LYS A 73 13.31 -2.85 -0.79
C LYS A 73 13.90 -3.88 -1.75
N ASN A 74 13.52 -3.84 -3.02
CA ASN A 74 14.00 -4.76 -4.06
C ASN A 74 14.91 -4.03 -5.06
N LYS A 75 16.01 -4.69 -5.48
CA LYS A 75 16.94 -4.17 -6.50
C LYS A 75 16.42 -4.29 -7.92
N ARG A 76 15.61 -5.32 -8.19
CA ARG A 76 15.00 -5.62 -9.50
C ARG A 76 13.50 -5.87 -9.31
N PRO A 77 12.64 -5.57 -10.29
CA PRO A 77 11.21 -5.85 -10.18
C PRO A 77 10.96 -7.32 -9.91
N ILE A 78 9.93 -7.61 -9.12
CA ILE A 78 9.53 -8.96 -8.76
C ILE A 78 8.47 -9.41 -9.78
N PRO A 79 8.74 -10.42 -10.62
CA PRO A 79 7.76 -10.97 -11.56
C PRO A 79 6.75 -11.84 -10.81
N ASN A 80 5.47 -11.65 -11.13
CA ASN A 80 4.38 -12.45 -10.60
C ASN A 80 3.50 -12.94 -11.75
N GLU A 81 3.31 -14.25 -11.84
CA GLU A 81 2.45 -14.83 -12.88
C GLU A 81 0.98 -14.66 -12.52
N TYR A 82 0.22 -14.12 -13.46
CA TYR A 82 -1.21 -13.92 -13.31
C TYR A 82 -1.89 -14.14 -14.65
N LYS A 83 -2.71 -15.20 -14.75
CA LYS A 83 -3.49 -15.53 -15.97
C LYS A 83 -2.66 -15.51 -17.27
N GLY A 84 -1.46 -16.11 -17.25
CA GLY A 84 -0.60 -16.21 -18.43
C GLY A 84 0.19 -14.94 -18.78
N ILE A 85 0.08 -13.86 -18.00
CA ILE A 85 0.95 -12.69 -18.10
C ILE A 85 1.85 -12.55 -16.87
N LYS A 86 2.93 -11.78 -16.99
CA LYS A 86 3.82 -11.42 -15.88
C LYS A 86 3.54 -9.99 -15.42
N LEU A 87 3.09 -9.85 -14.18
CA LEU A 87 2.94 -8.57 -13.50
C LEU A 87 4.20 -8.26 -12.69
N LEU A 88 4.82 -7.14 -12.99
CA LEU A 88 6.04 -6.68 -12.29
C LEU A 88 5.65 -5.75 -11.15
N GLY A 89 6.14 -6.06 -9.96
CA GLY A 89 5.90 -5.29 -8.74
C GLY A 89 7.17 -4.96 -7.97
N ASP A 90 7.02 -4.11 -6.97
CA ASP A 90 8.11 -3.75 -6.06
C ASP A 90 7.73 -4.07 -4.61
N LYS A 91 8.72 -4.26 -3.75
CA LYS A 91 8.53 -4.22 -2.30
C LYS A 91 8.86 -2.83 -1.82
N ILE A 92 7.99 -2.24 -1.01
CA ILE A 92 8.17 -0.90 -0.47
C ILE A 92 8.05 -0.89 1.05
N SER A 93 8.64 0.13 1.67
CA SER A 93 8.35 0.51 3.05
C SER A 93 8.10 2.00 3.16
N LEU A 94 7.17 2.37 4.03
CA LEU A 94 6.72 3.74 4.28
C LEU A 94 6.85 4.05 5.76
N ASN A 95 7.49 5.18 6.10
CA ASN A 95 7.40 5.77 7.43
C ASN A 95 6.13 6.63 7.49
N ILE A 96 5.16 6.27 8.34
CA ILE A 96 3.83 6.89 8.35
C ILE A 96 3.85 8.20 9.14
N CYS A 97 3.13 9.21 8.64
CA CYS A 97 3.00 10.47 9.36
C CYS A 97 2.15 10.33 10.63
N GLU A 98 2.38 11.22 11.61
CA GLU A 98 1.73 11.13 12.91
C GLU A 98 0.26 11.60 12.91
N ASN A 99 -0.16 12.33 11.86
CA ASN A 99 -1.50 12.88 11.77
C ASN A 99 -2.57 11.78 11.73
N LYS A 100 -3.77 12.13 12.24
CA LYS A 100 -4.88 11.19 12.39
C LYS A 100 -5.24 10.47 11.09
N MET A 101 -5.27 11.18 9.96
CA MET A 101 -5.69 10.59 8.70
C MET A 101 -4.66 9.59 8.17
N ALA A 102 -3.37 9.89 8.29
CA ALA A 102 -2.30 8.97 7.93
C ALA A 102 -2.36 7.68 8.77
N GLN A 103 -2.58 7.80 10.08
CA GLN A 103 -2.73 6.66 10.97
C GLN A 103 -3.97 5.83 10.64
N ASP A 104 -5.12 6.47 10.39
CA ASP A 104 -6.36 5.76 10.02
C ASP A 104 -6.22 5.03 8.67
N LEU A 105 -5.57 5.65 7.67
CA LEU A 105 -5.24 5.00 6.40
C LEU A 105 -4.25 3.86 6.56
N ALA A 106 -3.22 4.03 7.39
CA ALA A 106 -2.23 2.98 7.66
C ALA A 106 -2.91 1.74 8.27
N TYR A 107 -3.83 1.94 9.22
CA TYR A 107 -4.61 0.86 9.81
C TYR A 107 -5.53 0.16 8.79
N MET A 108 -6.23 0.92 7.96
CA MET A 108 -7.04 0.35 6.88
C MET A 108 -6.17 -0.44 5.89
N CYS A 109 -4.97 0.05 5.59
CA CYS A 109 -4.03 -0.60 4.69
C CYS A 109 -3.60 -1.99 5.18
N LEU A 110 -3.59 -2.24 6.50
CA LEU A 110 -3.29 -3.58 7.05
C LEU A 110 -4.30 -4.64 6.58
N GLY A 111 -5.57 -4.25 6.42
CA GLY A 111 -6.61 -5.14 5.91
C GLY A 111 -6.76 -5.11 4.38
N THR A 112 -6.49 -3.98 3.75
CA THR A 112 -6.81 -3.76 2.32
C THR A 112 -5.61 -3.84 1.37
N GLY A 113 -4.38 -3.70 1.88
CA GLY A 113 -3.16 -3.67 1.09
C GLY A 113 -2.92 -2.35 0.34
N LEU A 114 -1.67 -2.17 -0.10
CA LEU A 114 -1.16 -1.03 -0.85
C LEU A 114 -1.40 -1.21 -2.37
N LEU A 115 -1.66 -0.10 -3.07
CA LEU A 115 -1.90 -0.06 -4.52
C LEU A 115 -2.99 -1.05 -4.97
N GLU A 116 -2.74 -1.84 -6.00
CA GLU A 116 -3.77 -2.54 -6.76
C GLU A 116 -3.62 -4.06 -6.65
N MET A 117 -4.61 -4.79 -7.17
CA MET A 117 -4.63 -6.26 -7.18
C MET A 117 -4.62 -6.92 -5.79
N ASN A 118 -5.04 -6.20 -4.74
CA ASN A 118 -5.02 -6.72 -3.36
C ASN A 118 -5.89 -7.95 -3.16
N ALA A 119 -7.08 -7.98 -3.79
CA ALA A 119 -7.95 -9.16 -3.80
C ALA A 119 -7.31 -10.41 -4.45
N ARG A 120 -6.16 -10.26 -5.12
CA ARG A 120 -5.39 -11.35 -5.74
C ARG A 120 -4.08 -11.66 -5.00
N GLY A 121 -3.87 -11.14 -3.80
CA GLY A 121 -2.68 -11.44 -2.98
C GLY A 121 -1.58 -10.39 -3.00
N TYR A 122 -1.75 -9.26 -3.70
CA TYR A 122 -0.70 -8.26 -3.90
C TYR A 122 -0.81 -7.08 -2.93
N GLY A 123 0.32 -6.43 -2.66
CA GLY A 123 0.41 -5.25 -1.82
C GLY A 123 0.02 -5.43 -0.35
N PHE A 124 -0.13 -6.66 0.15
CA PHE A 124 -0.34 -6.87 1.59
C PHE A 124 0.89 -6.40 2.36
N CYS A 125 0.65 -5.80 3.52
CA CYS A 125 1.69 -5.17 4.31
C CYS A 125 1.64 -5.63 5.77
N ASN A 126 2.76 -5.43 6.44
CA ASN A 126 2.89 -5.55 7.89
C ASN A 126 3.34 -4.20 8.45
N TYR A 127 3.33 -4.07 9.77
CA TYR A 127 3.57 -2.81 10.46
C TYR A 127 4.63 -2.92 11.55
N ARG A 128 5.16 -1.76 11.95
CA ARG A 128 5.95 -1.54 13.16
C ARG A 128 5.32 -0.38 13.92
N TRP A 129 5.07 -0.59 15.20
CA TRP A 129 4.65 0.49 16.10
C TRP A 129 5.84 1.34 16.54
N LEU A 130 5.55 2.57 16.94
CA LEU A 130 6.48 3.40 17.70
C LEU A 130 6.79 2.76 19.05
#